data_AF-A0A1G0QPJ6-F1
#
_entry.id   AF-A0A1G0QPJ6-F1
#
_cell.length_a   1.000
_cell.length_b   1.000
_cell.length_c   1.000
_cell.angle_alpha   90.00
_cell.angle_beta   90.00
_cell.angle_gamma   90.00
#
_symmetry.space_group_name_H-M   'P 1'
#
loop_
_entity.id
_entity.type
_entity.pdbx_description
1 polymer ?
#
loop_
_entity_poly.entity_id
_entity_poly.type
_entity_poly.pdbx_seq_one_letter_code
_entity_poly.pdbx_strand_id
1 'polypeptide(L)'
;MWKKTLLLIGLMGILLIIAGLIFSPSFVGNFTSGGKLNSLLRITQVQLVQIYLIILGILLLVGSLVISLLPKERRYSQFLVGICFTGIVLTVLGVILSPRFVEKNLSSQNFLNESTLNFLSNFQLGAIIIGCVVIFISLLIYGKKFLKSYKKFSLVLSLVVLLLYLSLLYITYINEKFPNNIILKPTEFSKVISLLFGQDILLSDFDPKSPLIVDRKQIVKAKYPVIDVHFHLASDFRTELDKNLMTPEALIRSMDSVGVKLMINMDGIDINKDLVLYNKNYPDRFINFAYPPIGSDELLNDETLAALPEIIEKFVKRGIKGIGELAKFWGLTIKDASGKVIPVDDPRLDPFWAKAAELQIPVLWHLVDPTPFFQPVNRFNERYTELGRYPFRSYYKPGFPTKATLFKQQENVLKNHPTTIFIGAHLGMSADNLNYLSYLFDTYPNYYVDCSAVLGELGRQPYTTRKFFIKYQDRILFGSDGGALVGVKGWTVEKFYQSYFEFFETENEYIDYPGQGAINQGDWKIYGINLPDEILEKIYYKNAEKILFKSSSN
;
A
#
# COMPACT_ATOMS: atom_id res chain seq x y z
N MET A 1 11.51 42.45 -34.95
CA MET A 1 11.23 41.17 -34.27
C MET A 1 12.40 40.73 -33.39
N TRP A 2 13.56 40.34 -33.94
CA TRP A 2 14.72 39.82 -33.17
C TRP A 2 15.23 40.64 -31.99
N LYS A 3 15.36 41.97 -32.12
CA LYS A 3 15.83 42.82 -31.01
C LYS A 3 14.90 42.74 -29.79
N LYS A 4 13.58 42.74 -30.02
CA LYS A 4 12.57 42.60 -28.95
C LYS A 4 12.59 41.19 -28.35
N THR A 5 12.69 40.16 -29.19
CA THR A 5 12.76 38.76 -28.75
C THR A 5 13.99 38.48 -27.89
N LEU A 6 15.19 38.91 -28.31
CA LEU A 6 16.42 38.70 -27.55
C LEU A 6 16.42 39.51 -26.25
N LEU A 7 15.86 40.72 -26.25
CA LEU A 7 15.69 41.51 -25.04
C LEU A 7 14.77 40.80 -24.03
N LEU A 8 13.64 40.25 -24.48
CA LEU A 8 12.74 39.48 -23.63
C LEU A 8 13.39 38.22 -23.06
N ILE A 9 14.22 37.53 -23.86
CA ILE A 9 14.98 36.35 -23.40
C ILE A 9 16.03 36.74 -22.37
N GLY A 10 16.76 37.85 -22.58
CA GLY A 10 17.73 38.35 -21.61
C GLY A 10 17.08 38.80 -20.30
N LEU A 11 15.94 39.49 -20.38
CA LEU A 11 15.14 39.86 -19.20
C LEU A 11 14.62 38.63 -18.45
N MET A 12 14.15 37.61 -19.17
CA MET A 12 13.78 36.33 -18.56
C MET A 12 14.99 35.68 -17.86
N GLY A 13 16.17 35.73 -18.48
CA GLY A 13 17.40 35.23 -17.86
C GLY A 13 17.73 35.93 -16.53
N ILE A 14 17.61 37.27 -16.50
CA ILE A 14 17.80 38.07 -15.28
C ILE A 14 16.76 37.69 -14.21
N LEU A 15 15.49 37.57 -14.59
CA LEU A 15 14.42 37.18 -13.67
C LEU A 15 14.65 35.79 -13.06
N LEU A 16 15.15 34.82 -13.85
CA LEU A 16 15.48 33.49 -13.36
C LEU A 16 16.69 33.49 -12.42
N ILE A 17 17.72 34.29 -12.69
CA ILE A 17 18.85 34.47 -11.76
C ILE A 17 18.36 35.06 -10.44
N ILE A 18 17.58 36.13 -10.49
CA ILE A 18 17.00 36.77 -9.31
C ILE A 18 16.13 35.79 -8.54
N ALA A 19 15.24 35.07 -9.24
CA ALA A 19 14.41 34.05 -8.63
C ALA A 19 15.26 32.97 -7.95
N GLY A 20 16.30 32.45 -8.61
CA GLY A 20 17.20 31.46 -8.01
C GLY A 20 17.95 31.99 -6.79
N LEU A 21 18.43 33.23 -6.81
CA LEU A 21 19.10 33.85 -5.65
C LEU A 21 18.15 34.06 -4.47
N ILE A 22 16.89 34.43 -4.74
CA ILE A 22 15.86 34.62 -3.71
C ILE A 22 15.35 33.28 -3.18
N PHE A 23 15.20 32.27 -4.03
CA PHE A 23 14.64 30.95 -3.71
C PHE A 23 15.61 30.06 -2.93
N SER A 24 16.07 30.57 -1.79
CA SER A 24 16.95 29.85 -0.85
C SER A 24 16.14 29.06 0.18
N PRO A 25 16.73 28.03 0.82
CA PRO A 25 16.04 27.30 1.88
C PRO A 25 15.56 28.20 3.03
N SER A 26 16.33 29.22 3.38
CA SER A 26 15.94 30.20 4.42
C SER A 26 14.74 31.05 3.99
N PHE A 27 14.68 31.48 2.73
CA PHE A 27 13.55 32.22 2.20
C PHE A 27 12.27 31.38 2.16
N VAL A 28 12.36 30.15 1.65
CA VAL A 28 11.20 29.23 1.55
C VAL A 28 10.67 28.84 2.93
N GLY A 29 11.55 28.67 3.92
CA GLY A 29 11.17 28.40 5.31
C GLY A 29 10.17 29.40 5.89
N ASN A 30 10.28 30.69 5.51
CA ASN A 30 9.39 31.75 5.98
C ASN A 30 7.93 31.62 5.51
N PHE A 31 7.67 30.84 4.45
CA PHE A 31 6.34 30.62 3.89
C PHE A 31 5.74 29.26 4.25
N THR A 32 6.42 28.49 5.11
CA THR A 32 5.94 27.21 5.61
C THR A 32 5.31 27.37 6.99
N SER A 33 4.23 26.64 7.27
CA SER A 33 3.58 26.61 8.59
C SER A 33 4.59 26.17 9.66
N GLY A 34 5.11 27.12 10.44
CA GLY A 34 6.14 26.89 11.47
C GLY A 34 7.50 27.56 11.20
N GLY A 35 7.70 28.26 10.09
CA GLY A 35 8.86 29.14 9.85
C GLY A 35 10.21 28.42 9.62
N LYS A 36 10.22 27.10 9.46
CA LYS A 36 11.43 26.29 9.24
C LYS A 36 11.17 25.15 8.26
N LEU A 37 12.12 24.91 7.35
CA LEU A 37 12.17 23.69 6.55
C LEU A 37 12.69 22.54 7.42
N ASN A 38 11.78 21.82 8.07
CA ASN A 38 12.13 20.77 9.03
C ASN A 38 12.62 19.46 8.40
N SER A 39 12.72 19.41 7.06
CA SER A 39 13.10 18.22 6.32
C SER A 39 14.31 18.51 5.43
N LEU A 40 15.37 17.74 5.61
CA LEU A 40 16.55 17.78 4.74
C LEU A 40 16.17 17.54 3.27
N LEU A 41 15.11 16.75 2.99
CA LEU A 41 14.54 16.55 1.64
C LEU A 41 14.06 17.84 1.01
N ARG A 42 13.30 18.64 1.76
CA ARG A 42 12.80 19.92 1.25
C ARG A 42 13.91 20.96 1.07
N ILE A 43 14.92 20.95 1.95
CA ILE A 43 16.11 21.80 1.79
C ILE A 43 16.84 21.47 0.49
N THR A 44 17.11 20.19 0.24
CA THR A 44 17.77 19.72 -0.98
C THR A 44 16.94 20.03 -2.24
N GLN A 45 15.61 19.86 -2.19
CA GLN A 45 14.71 20.25 -3.28
C GLN A 45 14.87 21.72 -3.67
N VAL A 46 14.86 22.61 -2.69
CA VAL A 46 14.99 24.06 -2.90
C VAL A 46 16.37 24.40 -3.47
N GLN A 47 17.45 23.80 -2.95
CA GLN A 47 18.81 24.01 -3.45
C GLN A 47 19.00 23.56 -4.90
N LEU A 48 18.43 22.40 -5.28
CA LEU A 48 18.49 21.91 -6.66
C LEU A 48 17.74 22.85 -7.61
N VAL A 49 16.54 23.31 -7.25
CA VAL A 49 15.79 24.28 -8.05
C VAL A 49 16.57 25.58 -8.19
N GLN A 50 17.15 26.09 -7.10
CA GLN A 50 17.99 27.28 -7.12
C GLN A 50 19.17 27.17 -8.11
N ILE A 51 19.93 26.07 -8.07
CA ILE A 51 21.06 25.85 -8.98
C ILE A 51 20.60 25.87 -10.45
N TYR A 52 19.49 25.20 -10.76
CA TYR A 52 18.96 25.17 -12.13
C TYR A 52 18.47 26.53 -12.61
N LEU A 53 17.76 27.28 -11.78
CA LEU A 53 17.28 28.62 -12.12
C LEU A 53 18.43 29.58 -12.42
N ILE A 54 19.49 29.55 -11.60
CA ILE A 54 20.67 30.39 -11.80
C ILE A 54 21.39 30.03 -13.11
N ILE A 55 21.67 28.75 -13.34
CA ILE A 55 22.43 28.34 -14.53
C ILE A 55 21.62 28.59 -15.81
N LEU A 56 20.32 28.26 -15.82
CA LEU A 56 19.45 28.54 -16.95
C LEU A 56 19.35 30.05 -17.21
N GLY A 57 19.22 30.85 -16.16
CA GLY A 57 19.17 32.30 -16.27
C GLY A 57 20.46 32.91 -16.86
N ILE A 58 21.63 32.42 -16.43
CA ILE A 58 22.94 32.82 -16.99
C ILE A 58 23.01 32.46 -18.48
N LEU A 59 22.61 31.25 -18.86
CA LEU A 59 22.64 30.80 -20.27
C LEU A 59 21.74 31.66 -21.16
N LEU A 60 20.52 31.98 -20.71
CA LEU A 60 19.60 32.84 -21.46
C LEU A 60 20.13 34.28 -21.57
N LEU A 61 20.66 34.84 -20.48
CA LEU A 61 21.22 36.19 -20.47
C LEU A 61 22.44 36.31 -21.39
N VAL A 62 23.47 35.49 -21.16
CA VAL A 62 24.70 35.51 -21.95
C VAL A 62 24.41 35.16 -23.41
N GLY A 63 23.59 34.13 -23.66
CA GLY A 63 23.20 33.74 -25.00
C GLY A 63 22.49 34.87 -25.75
N SER A 64 21.53 35.53 -25.11
CA SER A 64 20.82 36.67 -25.73
C SER A 64 21.76 37.83 -26.08
N LEU A 65 22.73 38.14 -25.20
CA LEU A 65 23.70 39.20 -25.38
C LEU A 65 24.63 38.87 -26.56
N VAL A 66 25.23 37.67 -26.57
CA VAL A 66 26.13 37.21 -27.64
C VAL A 66 25.41 37.23 -28.98
N ILE A 67 24.18 36.70 -29.06
CA ILE A 67 23.40 36.68 -30.32
C ILE A 67 23.03 38.10 -30.77
N SER A 68 22.82 39.03 -29.84
CA SER A 68 22.47 40.41 -30.18
C SER A 68 23.59 41.17 -30.90
N LEU A 69 24.85 40.80 -30.62
CA LEU A 69 26.07 41.35 -31.22
C LEU A 69 26.35 40.81 -32.63
N LEU A 70 25.66 39.74 -33.05
CA LEU A 70 25.86 39.13 -34.36
C LEU A 70 25.11 39.85 -35.50
N PRO A 71 25.61 39.73 -36.75
CA PRO A 71 24.88 40.17 -37.95
C PRO A 71 23.51 39.48 -38.07
N LYS A 72 22.49 40.18 -38.58
CA LYS A 72 21.09 39.72 -38.57
C LYS A 72 20.90 38.36 -39.22
N GLU A 73 21.58 38.13 -40.34
CA GLU A 73 21.58 36.88 -41.11
C GLU A 73 22.08 35.66 -40.32
N ARG A 74 22.92 35.86 -39.30
CA ARG A 74 23.46 34.78 -38.44
C ARG A 74 22.66 34.55 -37.17
N ARG A 75 21.73 35.45 -36.79
CA ARG A 75 21.08 35.41 -35.47
C ARG A 75 20.24 34.17 -35.24
N TYR A 76 19.44 33.74 -36.22
CA TYR A 76 18.55 32.58 -36.02
C TYR A 76 19.33 31.26 -35.98
N SER A 77 20.37 31.09 -36.81
CA SER A 77 21.19 29.89 -36.78
C SER A 77 21.98 29.79 -35.47
N GLN A 78 22.58 30.91 -35.02
CA GLN A 78 23.32 30.96 -33.75
C GLN A 78 22.41 30.88 -32.53
N PHE A 79 21.15 31.34 -32.64
CA PHE A 79 20.12 31.10 -31.62
C PHE A 79 19.80 29.62 -31.44
N LEU A 80 19.64 28.87 -32.53
CA LEU A 80 19.43 27.42 -32.46
C LEU A 80 20.66 26.68 -31.89
N VAL A 81 21.88 27.12 -32.23
CA VAL A 81 23.12 26.60 -31.62
C VAL A 81 23.15 26.89 -30.12
N GLY A 82 22.77 28.11 -29.71
CA GLY A 82 22.65 28.48 -28.29
C GLY A 82 21.64 27.61 -27.54
N ILE A 83 20.46 27.36 -28.12
CA ILE A 83 19.46 26.44 -27.55
C ILE A 83 20.04 25.02 -27.43
N CYS A 84 20.72 24.54 -28.46
CA CYS A 84 21.37 23.22 -28.43
C CYS A 84 22.39 23.15 -27.29
N PHE A 85 23.21 24.19 -27.11
CA PHE A 85 24.18 24.27 -26.01
C PHE A 85 23.49 24.31 -24.64
N THR A 86 22.38 25.05 -24.50
CA THR A 86 21.57 25.02 -23.27
C THR A 86 21.07 23.61 -22.96
N GLY A 87 20.59 22.88 -23.96
CA GLY A 87 20.20 21.47 -23.79
C GLY A 87 21.36 20.57 -23.36
N ILE A 88 22.57 20.79 -23.89
CA ILE A 88 23.79 20.07 -23.46
C ILE A 88 24.10 20.37 -21.99
N VAL A 89 24.09 21.64 -21.58
CA VAL A 89 24.36 22.03 -20.18
C VAL A 89 23.33 21.43 -19.23
N LEU A 90 22.03 21.46 -19.58
CA LEU A 90 20.98 20.83 -18.77
C LEU A 90 21.18 19.31 -18.63
N THR A 91 21.57 18.64 -19.72
CA THR A 91 21.87 17.20 -19.71
C THR A 91 23.06 16.89 -18.81
N VAL A 92 24.15 17.66 -18.94
CA VAL A 92 25.37 17.50 -18.13
C VAL A 92 25.09 17.78 -16.66
N LEU A 93 24.31 18.81 -16.34
CA LEU A 93 23.88 19.08 -14.97
C LEU A 93 23.04 17.94 -14.39
N GLY A 94 22.14 17.36 -15.18
CA GLY A 94 21.39 16.18 -14.77
C GLY A 94 22.31 15.01 -14.42
N VAL A 95 23.33 14.74 -15.24
CA VAL A 95 24.31 13.68 -14.97
C VAL A 95 25.17 13.97 -13.74
N ILE A 96 25.69 15.21 -13.60
CA ILE A 96 26.54 15.60 -12.47
C ILE A 96 25.78 15.55 -11.15
N LEU A 97 24.54 16.04 -11.12
CA LEU A 97 23.69 16.09 -9.93
C LEU A 97 23.00 14.74 -9.65
N SER A 98 23.75 13.64 -9.77
CA SER A 98 23.31 12.29 -9.39
C SER A 98 22.98 12.20 -7.89
N PRO A 99 22.13 11.23 -7.46
CA PRO A 99 21.84 11.00 -6.05
C PRO A 99 23.11 10.91 -5.17
N ARG A 100 24.17 10.26 -5.67
CA ARG A 100 25.48 10.17 -5.00
C ARG A 100 26.19 11.51 -4.87
N PHE A 101 26.15 12.35 -5.90
CA PHE A 101 26.75 13.69 -5.84
C PHE A 101 26.01 14.56 -4.81
N VAL A 102 24.68 14.51 -4.83
CA VAL A 102 23.83 15.26 -3.90
C VAL A 102 24.09 14.80 -2.47
N GLU A 103 24.13 13.48 -2.23
CA GLU A 103 24.44 12.91 -0.93
C GLU A 103 25.79 13.41 -0.39
N LYS A 104 26.82 13.44 -1.25
CA LYS A 104 28.18 13.84 -0.87
C LYS A 104 28.35 15.35 -0.64
N ASN A 105 27.64 16.20 -1.38
CA ASN A 105 27.98 17.64 -1.48
C ASN A 105 26.85 18.59 -1.06
N LEU A 106 25.60 18.16 -1.08
CA LEU A 106 24.43 19.01 -0.81
C LEU A 106 23.65 18.58 0.44
N SER A 107 23.97 17.43 1.04
CA SER A 107 23.36 16.93 2.26
C SER A 107 24.40 16.37 3.24
N SER A 108 24.04 16.23 4.52
CA SER A 108 24.86 15.53 5.51
C SER A 108 24.89 14.02 5.26
N GLN A 109 25.89 13.30 5.79
CA GLN A 109 25.98 11.84 5.68
C GLN A 109 24.70 11.15 6.20
N ASN A 110 24.24 10.10 5.50
CA ASN A 110 23.03 9.29 5.77
C ASN A 110 21.68 9.91 5.40
N PHE A 111 21.59 10.61 4.27
CA PHE A 111 20.38 11.30 3.82
C PHE A 111 19.48 10.49 2.86
N LEU A 112 20.02 9.48 2.17
CA LEU A 112 19.30 8.75 1.13
C LEU A 112 18.34 7.69 1.69
N ASN A 113 17.19 8.14 2.21
CA ASN A 113 16.03 7.26 2.32
C ASN A 113 15.36 7.06 0.94
N GLU A 114 14.46 6.08 0.83
CA GLU A 114 13.81 5.69 -0.43
C GLU A 114 13.04 6.85 -1.09
N SER A 115 12.39 7.71 -0.31
CA SER A 115 11.65 8.89 -0.81
C SER A 115 12.60 9.93 -1.42
N THR A 116 13.70 10.22 -0.74
CA THR A 116 14.76 11.11 -1.22
C THR A 116 15.41 10.56 -2.49
N LEU A 117 15.75 9.27 -2.51
CA LEU A 117 16.35 8.62 -3.68
C LEU A 117 15.41 8.68 -4.89
N ASN A 118 14.12 8.42 -4.69
CA ASN A 118 13.10 8.51 -5.74
C ASN A 118 12.97 9.94 -6.28
N PHE A 119 12.93 10.94 -5.41
CA PHE A 119 12.89 12.34 -5.83
C PHE A 119 14.12 12.71 -6.66
N LEU A 120 15.33 12.43 -6.15
CA LEU A 120 16.58 12.79 -6.83
C LEU A 120 16.71 12.09 -8.19
N SER A 121 16.35 10.81 -8.26
CA SER A 121 16.36 10.04 -9.51
C SER A 121 15.36 10.61 -10.53
N ASN A 122 14.15 10.97 -10.09
CA ASN A 122 13.14 11.57 -10.97
C ASN A 122 13.54 12.97 -11.43
N PHE A 123 14.15 13.77 -10.57
CA PHE A 123 14.64 15.10 -10.90
C PHE A 123 15.79 15.04 -11.92
N GLN A 124 16.78 14.16 -11.69
CA GLN A 124 17.85 13.87 -12.63
C GLN A 124 17.30 13.42 -14.00
N LEU A 125 16.33 12.50 -13.99
CA LEU A 125 15.65 12.03 -15.20
C LEU A 125 14.99 13.20 -15.96
N GLY A 126 14.24 14.05 -15.25
CA GLY A 126 13.59 15.23 -15.85
C GLY A 126 14.58 16.18 -16.53
N ALA A 127 15.72 16.46 -15.88
CA ALA A 127 16.75 17.33 -16.45
C ALA A 127 17.39 16.75 -17.72
N ILE A 128 17.70 15.44 -17.72
CA ILE A 128 18.26 14.75 -18.89
C ILE A 128 17.24 14.72 -20.04
N ILE A 129 15.96 14.42 -19.75
CA ILE A 129 14.88 14.42 -20.76
C ILE A 129 14.77 15.80 -21.42
N ILE A 130 14.60 16.85 -20.61
CA ILE A 130 14.43 18.21 -21.12
C ILE A 130 15.66 18.62 -21.93
N GLY A 131 16.86 18.36 -21.43
CA GLY A 131 18.11 18.65 -22.13
C GLY A 131 18.20 17.96 -23.49
N CYS A 132 17.96 16.66 -23.55
CA CYS A 132 18.02 15.89 -24.79
C CYS A 132 16.92 16.26 -25.79
N VAL A 133 15.69 16.55 -25.34
CA VAL A 133 14.60 17.04 -26.20
C VAL A 133 14.96 18.39 -26.82
N VAL A 134 15.53 19.31 -26.03
CA VAL A 134 15.99 20.62 -26.50
C VAL A 134 17.10 20.47 -27.55
N ILE A 135 18.08 19.58 -27.33
CA ILE A 135 19.12 19.26 -28.32
C ILE A 135 18.48 18.68 -29.59
N PHE A 136 17.60 17.70 -29.46
CA PHE A 136 16.99 17.02 -30.60
C PHE A 136 16.16 17.97 -31.47
N ILE A 137 15.29 18.77 -30.87
CA ILE A 137 14.44 19.74 -31.58
C ILE A 137 15.31 20.83 -32.23
N SER A 138 16.30 21.37 -31.51
CA SER A 138 17.17 22.43 -32.07
C SER A 138 17.96 21.93 -33.27
N LEU A 139 18.52 20.70 -33.20
CA LEU A 139 19.22 20.08 -34.33
C LEU A 139 18.29 19.76 -35.51
N LEU A 140 17.07 19.26 -35.26
CA LEU A 140 16.10 19.00 -36.32
C LEU A 140 15.70 20.28 -37.07
N ILE A 141 15.39 21.36 -36.34
CA ILE A 141 15.03 22.65 -36.94
C ILE A 141 16.24 23.24 -37.68
N TYR A 142 17.43 23.19 -37.08
CA TYR A 142 18.67 23.67 -37.70
C TYR A 142 18.96 22.92 -38.99
N GLY A 143 18.89 21.59 -38.95
CA GLY A 143 19.12 20.72 -40.09
C GLY A 143 18.14 20.98 -41.24
N LYS A 144 16.84 21.07 -40.94
CA LYS A 144 15.79 21.34 -41.94
C LYS A 144 15.98 22.69 -42.62
N LYS A 145 16.41 23.72 -41.88
CA LYS A 145 16.44 25.10 -42.37
C LYS A 145 17.78 25.51 -42.99
N PHE A 146 18.91 25.01 -42.48
CA PHE A 146 20.25 25.46 -42.84
C PHE A 146 21.12 24.40 -43.51
N LEU A 147 20.78 23.11 -43.40
CA LEU A 147 21.61 22.00 -43.91
C LEU A 147 20.89 21.20 -45.02
N LYS A 148 20.33 21.90 -46.02
CA LYS A 148 19.57 21.26 -47.13
C LYS A 148 20.35 20.15 -47.85
N SER A 149 21.66 20.31 -48.06
CA SER A 149 22.53 19.31 -48.70
C SER A 149 22.98 18.17 -47.76
N TYR A 150 22.70 18.27 -46.46
CA TYR A 150 23.18 17.36 -45.42
C TYR A 150 22.03 16.79 -44.56
N LYS A 151 20.81 16.69 -45.11
CA LYS A 151 19.65 16.12 -44.38
C LYS A 151 19.94 14.73 -43.79
N LYS A 152 20.67 13.87 -44.52
CA LYS A 152 21.11 12.56 -44.02
C LYS A 152 22.01 12.68 -42.80
N PHE A 153 22.94 13.64 -42.79
CA PHE A 153 23.84 13.90 -41.65
C PHE A 153 23.07 14.43 -40.43
N SER A 154 22.11 15.33 -40.63
CA SER A 154 21.24 15.81 -39.54
C SER A 154 20.40 14.69 -38.94
N LEU A 155 19.88 13.77 -39.76
CA LEU A 155 19.13 12.61 -39.29
C LEU A 155 20.01 11.65 -38.48
N VAL A 156 21.23 11.37 -38.98
CA VAL A 156 22.22 10.54 -38.26
C VAL A 156 22.60 11.18 -36.94
N LEU A 157 22.85 12.49 -36.90
CA LEU A 157 23.17 13.20 -35.65
C LEU A 157 22.00 13.15 -34.65
N SER A 158 20.76 13.32 -35.12
CA SER A 158 19.56 13.16 -34.30
C SER A 158 19.39 11.74 -33.74
N LEU A 159 19.71 10.71 -34.53
CA LEU A 159 19.75 9.30 -34.09
C LEU A 159 20.84 9.06 -33.04
N VAL A 160 22.03 9.64 -33.22
CA VAL A 160 23.12 9.56 -32.23
C VAL A 160 22.71 10.23 -30.92
N VAL A 161 22.07 11.40 -30.96
CA VAL A 161 21.55 12.07 -29.76
C VAL A 161 20.46 11.22 -29.09
N LEU A 162 19.59 10.58 -29.85
CA LEU A 162 18.58 9.66 -29.31
C LEU A 162 19.23 8.45 -28.62
N LEU A 163 20.25 7.83 -29.24
CA LEU A 163 20.98 6.71 -28.66
C LEU A 163 21.78 7.10 -27.41
N LEU A 164 22.36 8.30 -27.39
CA LEU A 164 23.02 8.86 -26.21
C LEU A 164 22.01 9.12 -25.09
N TYR A 165 20.84 9.68 -25.42
CA TYR A 165 19.75 9.86 -24.46
C TYR A 165 19.29 8.52 -23.88
N LEU A 166 19.08 7.50 -24.72
CA LEU A 166 18.69 6.16 -24.26
C LEU A 166 19.78 5.50 -23.41
N SER A 167 21.05 5.67 -23.79
CA SER A 167 22.19 5.19 -23.00
C SER A 167 22.31 5.90 -21.66
N LEU A 168 22.11 7.23 -21.62
CA LEU A 168 22.12 8.01 -20.39
C LEU A 168 20.94 7.62 -19.50
N LEU A 169 19.72 7.54 -20.05
CA LEU A 169 18.54 7.04 -19.36
C LEU A 169 18.79 5.66 -18.73
N TYR A 170 19.44 4.77 -19.47
CA TYR A 170 19.82 3.45 -19.00
C TYR A 170 20.83 3.52 -17.85
N ILE A 171 21.93 4.27 -18.00
CA ILE A 171 23.02 4.36 -17.01
C ILE A 171 22.59 5.10 -15.74
N THR A 172 21.92 6.25 -15.87
CA THR A 172 21.66 7.16 -14.75
C THR A 172 20.35 6.88 -14.04
N TYR A 173 19.37 6.26 -14.70
CA TYR A 173 18.04 6.04 -14.11
C TYR A 173 17.69 4.56 -13.98
N ILE A 174 17.75 3.77 -15.06
CA ILE A 174 17.37 2.35 -15.00
C ILE A 174 18.34 1.57 -14.12
N ASN A 175 19.65 1.77 -14.28
CA ASN A 175 20.66 1.06 -13.50
C ASN A 175 20.61 1.39 -11.99
N GLU A 176 20.41 2.67 -11.64
CA GLU A 176 20.34 3.07 -10.23
C GLU A 176 19.02 2.66 -9.57
N LYS A 177 17.90 2.84 -10.27
CA LYS A 177 16.56 2.61 -9.70
C LYS A 177 16.12 1.15 -9.78
N PHE A 178 16.55 0.43 -10.81
CA PHE A 178 16.15 -0.94 -11.06
C PHE A 178 17.37 -1.82 -11.36
N PRO A 179 18.35 -1.96 -10.45
CA PRO A 179 19.60 -2.69 -10.70
C PRO A 179 19.40 -4.17 -11.08
N ASN A 180 18.22 -4.72 -10.76
CA ASN A 180 17.84 -6.08 -11.11
C ASN A 180 17.06 -6.21 -12.42
N ASN A 181 16.83 -5.11 -13.14
CA ASN A 181 16.08 -5.10 -14.39
C ASN A 181 16.75 -6.04 -15.40
N ILE A 182 15.92 -6.80 -16.10
CA ILE A 182 16.35 -7.81 -17.08
C ILE A 182 17.17 -7.20 -18.22
N ILE A 183 16.87 -5.95 -18.61
CA ILE A 183 17.59 -5.20 -19.66
C ILE A 183 19.04 -4.92 -19.21
N LEU A 184 19.31 -4.87 -17.90
CA LEU A 184 20.65 -4.63 -17.35
C LEU A 184 21.52 -5.89 -17.26
N LYS A 185 20.97 -7.08 -17.54
CA LYS A 185 21.66 -8.36 -17.39
C LYS A 185 21.93 -8.94 -18.79
N PRO A 186 23.17 -8.82 -19.32
CA PRO A 186 23.50 -9.31 -20.66
C PRO A 186 23.18 -10.80 -20.87
N THR A 187 23.24 -11.60 -19.80
CA THR A 187 22.89 -13.02 -19.79
C THR A 187 21.39 -13.30 -19.95
N GLU A 188 20.55 -12.27 -19.81
CA GLU A 188 19.09 -12.37 -19.81
C GLU A 188 18.45 -11.73 -21.05
N PHE A 189 19.25 -11.24 -22.00
CA PHE A 189 18.73 -10.61 -23.22
C PHE A 189 17.83 -11.55 -24.03
N SER A 190 18.12 -12.86 -24.00
CA SER A 190 17.28 -13.89 -24.63
C SER A 190 15.83 -13.88 -24.11
N LYS A 191 15.60 -13.55 -22.83
CA LYS A 191 14.25 -13.46 -22.26
C LYS A 191 13.49 -12.23 -22.76
N VAL A 192 14.18 -11.10 -22.89
CA VAL A 192 13.60 -9.88 -23.51
C VAL A 192 13.19 -10.18 -24.95
N ILE A 193 14.07 -10.85 -25.70
CA ILE A 193 13.79 -11.29 -27.07
C ILE A 193 12.61 -12.27 -27.11
N SER A 194 12.54 -13.23 -26.17
CA SER A 194 11.44 -14.19 -26.08
C SER A 194 10.10 -13.50 -25.84
N LEU A 195 10.04 -12.53 -24.91
CA LEU A 195 8.85 -11.70 -24.67
C LEU A 195 8.45 -10.89 -25.92
N LEU A 196 9.41 -10.26 -26.60
CA LEU A 196 9.15 -9.46 -27.80
C LEU A 196 8.61 -10.28 -28.97
N PHE A 197 9.07 -11.52 -29.12
CA PHE A 197 8.58 -12.44 -30.15
C PHE A 197 7.36 -13.27 -29.71
N GLY A 198 6.81 -13.03 -28.51
CA GLY A 198 5.67 -13.77 -27.98
C GLY A 198 5.96 -15.25 -27.70
N GLN A 199 7.24 -15.61 -27.54
CA GLN A 199 7.69 -16.94 -27.14
C GLN A 199 7.61 -17.15 -25.62
N ASP A 200 7.47 -16.05 -24.88
CA ASP A 200 7.23 -16.03 -23.44
C ASP A 200 6.11 -15.02 -23.13
N ILE A 201 5.51 -15.14 -21.96
CA ILE A 201 4.47 -14.23 -21.47
C ILE A 201 4.88 -13.63 -20.13
N LEU A 202 4.34 -12.45 -19.81
CA LEU A 202 4.58 -11.85 -18.51
C LEU A 202 3.87 -12.68 -17.43
N LEU A 203 4.51 -12.83 -16.27
CA LEU A 203 3.87 -13.47 -15.12
C LEU A 203 2.54 -12.78 -14.74
N SER A 204 2.41 -11.47 -14.98
CA SER A 204 1.16 -10.72 -14.78
C SER A 204 0.03 -11.15 -15.70
N ASP A 205 0.36 -11.78 -16.82
CA ASP A 205 -0.59 -12.22 -17.85
C ASP A 205 -0.80 -13.75 -17.79
N PHE A 206 -0.09 -14.45 -16.90
CA PHE A 206 -0.23 -15.89 -16.69
C PHE A 206 -1.52 -16.19 -15.89
N ASP A 207 -2.56 -16.60 -16.60
CA ASP A 207 -3.87 -16.98 -16.04
C ASP A 207 -4.36 -18.30 -16.68
N PRO A 208 -3.80 -19.45 -16.27
CA PRO A 208 -4.09 -20.72 -16.90
C PRO A 208 -5.54 -21.16 -16.65
N LYS A 209 -6.21 -21.64 -17.70
CA LYS A 209 -7.50 -22.33 -17.58
C LYS A 209 -7.26 -23.80 -17.31
N SER A 210 -7.70 -24.28 -16.15
CA SER A 210 -7.55 -25.69 -15.78
C SER A 210 -8.39 -26.59 -16.68
N PRO A 211 -7.82 -27.67 -17.27
CA PRO A 211 -8.57 -28.71 -17.95
C PRO A 211 -9.15 -29.76 -16.97
N LEU A 212 -8.91 -29.60 -15.67
CA LEU A 212 -9.35 -30.52 -14.64
C LEU A 212 -10.88 -30.57 -14.60
N ILE A 213 -11.43 -31.78 -14.68
CA ILE A 213 -12.86 -32.06 -14.52
C ILE A 213 -13.03 -32.74 -13.17
N VAL A 214 -13.66 -32.04 -12.23
CA VAL A 214 -13.93 -32.52 -10.87
C VAL A 214 -15.39 -32.24 -10.52
N ASP A 215 -15.95 -33.07 -9.66
CA ASP A 215 -17.29 -32.83 -9.14
C ASP A 215 -17.28 -31.59 -8.25
N ARG A 216 -18.29 -30.73 -8.41
CA ARG A 216 -18.42 -29.48 -7.66
C ARG A 216 -19.82 -29.30 -7.12
N LYS A 217 -19.95 -29.28 -5.80
CA LYS A 217 -21.20 -28.95 -5.11
C LYS A 217 -21.34 -27.44 -4.96
N GLN A 218 -22.37 -26.85 -5.55
CA GLN A 218 -22.67 -25.43 -5.34
C GLN A 218 -23.33 -25.22 -3.98
N ILE A 219 -22.83 -24.25 -3.21
CA ILE A 219 -23.44 -23.80 -1.97
C ILE A 219 -24.06 -22.42 -2.20
N VAL A 220 -25.39 -22.34 -2.07
CA VAL A 220 -26.13 -21.08 -2.24
C VAL A 220 -26.32 -20.38 -0.90
N LYS A 221 -26.51 -21.17 0.16
CA LYS A 221 -26.85 -20.73 1.51
C LYS A 221 -26.14 -21.61 2.53
N ALA A 222 -25.66 -21.01 3.61
CA ALA A 222 -25.03 -21.71 4.73
C ALA A 222 -25.96 -22.77 5.32
N LYS A 223 -25.38 -23.90 5.74
CA LYS A 223 -26.12 -24.99 6.39
C LYS A 223 -26.73 -24.59 7.74
N TYR A 224 -26.10 -23.65 8.44
CA TYR A 224 -26.54 -23.11 9.73
C TYR A 224 -26.50 -21.58 9.73
N PRO A 225 -27.24 -20.89 10.63
CA PRO A 225 -27.15 -19.44 10.75
C PRO A 225 -25.72 -18.97 11.04
N VAL A 226 -25.29 -17.91 10.36
CA VAL A 226 -23.94 -17.35 10.51
C VAL A 226 -23.97 -16.02 11.24
N ILE A 227 -23.06 -15.84 12.19
CA ILE A 227 -22.66 -14.56 12.77
C ILE A 227 -21.29 -14.21 12.20
N ASP A 228 -21.24 -13.18 11.35
CA ASP A 228 -19.98 -12.67 10.82
C ASP A 228 -19.35 -11.69 11.80
N VAL A 229 -18.30 -12.13 12.49
CA VAL A 229 -17.64 -11.31 13.52
C VAL A 229 -16.67 -10.27 12.96
N HIS A 230 -16.47 -10.22 11.65
CA HIS A 230 -15.46 -9.37 11.03
C HIS A 230 -15.93 -8.88 9.65
N PHE A 231 -16.48 -7.66 9.60
CA PHE A 231 -16.90 -7.01 8.36
C PHE A 231 -16.65 -5.50 8.43
N HIS A 232 -16.32 -4.88 7.30
CA HIS A 232 -16.06 -3.43 7.19
C HIS A 232 -17.13 -2.73 6.35
N LEU A 233 -18.01 -1.95 7.00
CA LEU A 233 -19.03 -1.14 6.33
C LEU A 233 -18.46 0.16 5.75
N ALA A 234 -17.41 0.73 6.34
CA ALA A 234 -16.76 1.98 5.92
C ALA A 234 -15.72 1.74 4.81
N SER A 235 -16.09 0.95 3.80
CA SER A 235 -15.19 0.62 2.70
C SER A 235 -15.08 1.75 1.68
N ASP A 236 -13.89 1.93 1.09
CA ASP A 236 -13.67 2.84 -0.03
C ASP A 236 -14.40 2.34 -1.29
N PHE A 237 -15.62 2.83 -1.50
CA PHE A 237 -16.42 2.50 -2.67
C PHE A 237 -15.87 3.17 -3.92
N ARG A 238 -15.60 2.38 -4.96
CA ARG A 238 -15.06 2.89 -6.23
C ARG A 238 -16.15 3.54 -7.07
N THR A 239 -17.40 3.14 -6.89
CA THR A 239 -18.56 3.63 -7.64
C THR A 239 -19.79 3.83 -6.73
N GLU A 240 -20.73 4.66 -7.16
CA GLU A 240 -22.05 4.79 -6.50
C GLU A 240 -22.84 3.47 -6.49
N LEU A 241 -22.60 2.58 -7.47
CA LEU A 241 -23.19 1.25 -7.47
C LEU A 241 -22.67 0.42 -6.29
N ASP A 242 -21.36 0.42 -6.06
CA ASP A 242 -20.74 -0.31 -4.94
C ASP A 242 -21.25 0.21 -3.59
N LYS A 243 -21.45 1.54 -3.50
CA LYS A 243 -22.05 2.17 -2.32
C LYS A 243 -23.50 1.73 -2.09
N ASN A 244 -24.31 1.60 -3.14
CA ASN A 244 -25.70 1.13 -3.03
C ASN A 244 -25.81 -0.33 -2.58
N LEU A 245 -24.84 -1.18 -2.95
CA LEU A 245 -24.76 -2.58 -2.49
C LEU A 245 -24.54 -2.70 -0.99
N MET A 246 -24.04 -1.64 -0.36
CA MET A 246 -23.65 -1.62 1.05
C MET A 246 -24.63 -0.87 1.94
N THR A 247 -25.79 -0.49 1.40
CA THR A 247 -26.93 -0.01 2.20
C THR A 247 -27.43 -1.10 3.15
N PRO A 248 -28.01 -0.76 4.32
CA PRO A 248 -28.49 -1.76 5.27
C PRO A 248 -29.48 -2.74 4.63
N GLU A 249 -30.41 -2.25 3.81
CA GLU A 249 -31.45 -3.06 3.19
C GLU A 249 -30.88 -3.99 2.12
N ALA A 250 -29.88 -3.55 1.35
CA ALA A 250 -29.20 -4.39 0.36
C ALA A 250 -28.37 -5.48 1.04
N LEU A 251 -27.64 -5.14 2.10
CA LEU A 251 -26.88 -6.10 2.88
C LEU A 251 -27.80 -7.12 3.55
N ILE A 252 -28.89 -6.68 4.17
CA ILE A 252 -29.90 -7.57 4.78
C ILE A 252 -30.44 -8.58 3.75
N ARG A 253 -30.82 -8.13 2.54
CA ARG A 253 -31.28 -9.04 1.48
C ARG A 253 -30.20 -10.07 1.11
N SER A 254 -28.97 -9.63 0.95
CA SER A 254 -27.83 -10.49 0.63
C SER A 254 -27.60 -11.51 1.74
N MET A 255 -27.52 -11.04 2.99
CA MET A 255 -27.39 -11.82 4.21
C MET A 255 -28.48 -12.89 4.33
N ASP A 256 -29.76 -12.53 4.12
CA ASP A 256 -30.89 -13.46 4.19
C ASP A 256 -30.82 -14.56 3.12
N SER A 257 -30.38 -14.19 1.91
CA SER A 257 -30.24 -15.11 0.79
C SER A 257 -29.18 -16.19 1.03
N VAL A 258 -28.11 -15.85 1.77
CA VAL A 258 -26.98 -16.76 2.03
C VAL A 258 -26.91 -17.30 3.46
N GLY A 259 -27.82 -16.89 4.36
CA GLY A 259 -27.92 -17.43 5.72
C GLY A 259 -27.09 -16.71 6.78
N VAL A 260 -26.63 -15.49 6.50
CA VAL A 260 -25.97 -14.63 7.49
C VAL A 260 -27.06 -13.96 8.35
N LYS A 261 -27.09 -14.32 9.63
CA LYS A 261 -28.08 -13.82 10.59
C LYS A 261 -27.67 -12.45 11.11
N LEU A 262 -26.40 -12.33 11.52
CA LEU A 262 -25.86 -11.16 12.21
C LEU A 262 -24.49 -10.81 11.63
N MET A 263 -24.21 -9.51 11.53
CA MET A 263 -22.93 -8.98 11.07
C MET A 263 -22.36 -8.01 12.10
N ILE A 264 -21.07 -8.13 12.38
CA ILE A 264 -20.35 -7.22 13.26
C ILE A 264 -19.48 -6.30 12.41
N ASN A 265 -19.80 -5.01 12.46
CA ASN A 265 -19.07 -3.96 11.79
C ASN A 265 -17.87 -3.53 12.64
N MET A 266 -16.67 -3.56 12.05
CA MET A 266 -15.39 -3.16 12.64
C MET A 266 -15.11 -1.66 12.52
N ASP A 267 -15.99 -0.88 11.87
CA ASP A 267 -15.76 0.56 11.61
C ASP A 267 -16.58 1.48 12.50
N GLY A 268 -16.98 1.02 13.69
CA GLY A 268 -17.78 1.82 14.61
C GLY A 268 -16.97 2.97 15.20
N ILE A 269 -17.07 4.17 14.62
CA ILE A 269 -16.50 5.40 15.20
C ILE A 269 -17.61 6.42 15.48
N ASP A 270 -17.45 7.22 16.53
CA ASP A 270 -18.31 8.37 16.85
C ASP A 270 -18.34 9.44 15.73
N ILE A 271 -17.34 9.45 14.86
CA ILE A 271 -17.24 10.37 13.73
C ILE A 271 -18.17 9.97 12.56
N ASN A 272 -18.53 8.69 12.44
CA ASN A 272 -19.41 8.19 11.38
C ASN A 272 -20.82 7.98 11.93
N LYS A 273 -21.53 9.09 12.18
CA LYS A 273 -22.91 9.09 12.71
C LYS A 273 -23.85 8.15 11.95
N ASP A 274 -23.60 7.93 10.65
CA ASP A 274 -24.43 7.07 9.79
C ASP A 274 -24.23 5.56 10.04
N LEU A 275 -23.06 5.12 10.52
CA LEU A 275 -22.80 3.70 10.81
C LEU A 275 -23.35 3.27 12.17
N VAL A 276 -23.50 4.22 13.10
CA VAL A 276 -24.25 4.02 14.35
C VAL A 276 -25.75 3.80 14.06
N LEU A 277 -26.27 4.30 12.94
CA LEU A 277 -27.68 4.12 12.55
C LEU A 277 -28.01 2.68 12.08
N TYR A 278 -27.03 1.90 11.61
CA TYR A 278 -27.29 0.51 11.16
C TYR A 278 -27.80 -0.34 12.32
N ASN A 279 -27.04 -0.38 13.42
CA ASN A 279 -27.45 -1.06 14.65
C ASN A 279 -28.74 -0.44 15.23
N LYS A 280 -28.88 0.90 15.22
CA LYS A 280 -30.09 1.54 15.75
C LYS A 280 -31.37 1.14 15.01
N ASN A 281 -31.32 1.05 13.68
CA ASN A 281 -32.48 0.74 12.85
C ASN A 281 -32.70 -0.77 12.69
N TYR A 282 -31.63 -1.57 12.82
CA TYR A 282 -31.63 -3.01 12.61
C TYR A 282 -30.81 -3.76 13.68
N PRO A 283 -31.18 -3.66 14.97
CA PRO A 283 -30.38 -4.15 16.10
C PRO A 283 -30.18 -5.66 16.12
N ASP A 284 -31.07 -6.41 15.48
CA ASP A 284 -30.97 -7.88 15.36
C ASP A 284 -30.08 -8.33 14.19
N ARG A 285 -29.59 -7.39 13.37
CA ARG A 285 -28.83 -7.66 12.14
C ARG A 285 -27.41 -7.11 12.16
N PHE A 286 -27.17 -6.00 12.85
CA PHE A 286 -25.85 -5.37 12.91
C PHE A 286 -25.43 -5.05 14.34
N ILE A 287 -24.20 -5.43 14.68
CA ILE A 287 -23.50 -4.99 15.89
C ILE A 287 -22.31 -4.14 15.48
N ASN A 288 -21.98 -3.12 16.27
CA ASN A 288 -20.78 -2.30 16.05
C ASN A 288 -19.72 -2.65 17.09
N PHE A 289 -18.50 -2.89 16.61
CA PHE A 289 -17.28 -2.80 17.40
C PHE A 289 -16.71 -1.39 17.25
N ALA A 290 -16.13 -0.87 18.32
CA ALA A 290 -15.52 0.44 18.28
C ALA A 290 -14.12 0.36 17.69
N TYR A 291 -13.87 1.16 16.67
CA TYR A 291 -12.52 1.47 16.22
C TYR A 291 -12.00 2.62 17.09
N PRO A 292 -11.05 2.35 18.00
CA PRO A 292 -10.58 3.38 18.92
C PRO A 292 -9.83 4.47 18.13
N PRO A 293 -9.73 5.72 18.64
CA PRO A 293 -9.11 6.85 17.96
C PRO A 293 -7.58 6.72 17.95
N ILE A 294 -7.10 5.63 17.35
CA ILE A 294 -5.71 5.22 17.41
C ILE A 294 -5.19 4.82 16.03
N GLY A 295 -5.83 5.32 14.98
CA GLY A 295 -5.47 5.09 13.59
C GLY A 295 -5.34 6.36 12.76
N SER A 296 -5.39 7.56 13.35
CA SER A 296 -5.07 8.79 12.65
C SER A 296 -3.55 8.98 12.60
N ASP A 297 -3.04 9.56 11.53
CA ASP A 297 -1.63 9.93 11.33
C ASP A 297 -1.08 10.95 12.37
N GLU A 298 -1.81 11.20 13.45
CA GLU A 298 -1.44 12.06 14.56
C GLU A 298 -0.62 11.26 15.58
N LEU A 299 0.52 11.82 15.99
CA LEU A 299 1.38 11.23 17.02
C LEU A 299 0.55 10.92 18.26
N LEU A 300 0.49 9.66 18.67
CA LEU A 300 -0.11 9.31 19.94
C LEU A 300 0.77 9.85 21.06
N ASN A 301 0.23 10.80 21.80
CA ASN A 301 0.83 11.29 23.02
C ASN A 301 0.34 10.46 24.23
N ASP A 302 1.04 10.61 25.36
CA ASP A 302 0.70 9.89 26.59
C ASP A 302 -0.73 10.18 27.06
N GLU A 303 -1.24 11.39 26.81
CA GLU A 303 -2.60 11.80 27.16
C GLU A 303 -3.66 10.97 26.40
N THR A 304 -3.44 10.74 25.10
CA THR A 304 -4.35 9.95 24.27
C THR A 304 -4.39 8.50 24.74
N LEU A 305 -3.22 7.91 25.02
CA LEU A 305 -3.12 6.55 25.54
C LEU A 305 -3.79 6.41 26.91
N ALA A 306 -3.60 7.39 27.80
CA ALA A 306 -4.20 7.41 29.13
C ALA A 306 -5.73 7.57 29.08
N ALA A 307 -6.28 8.22 28.05
CA ALA A 307 -7.72 8.44 27.89
C ALA A 307 -8.48 7.22 27.31
N LEU A 308 -7.78 6.22 26.75
CA LEU A 308 -8.41 5.08 26.08
C LEU A 308 -9.44 4.32 26.94
N PRO A 309 -9.21 4.04 28.23
CA PRO A 309 -10.19 3.36 29.07
C PRO A 309 -11.53 4.13 29.18
N GLU A 310 -11.47 5.46 29.34
CA GLU A 310 -12.68 6.28 29.41
C GLU A 310 -13.41 6.38 28.06
N ILE A 311 -12.64 6.39 26.97
CA ILE A 311 -13.19 6.43 25.60
C ILE A 311 -14.02 5.17 25.34
N ILE A 312 -13.49 3.98 25.66
CA ILE A 312 -14.24 2.73 25.44
C ILE A 312 -15.45 2.59 26.37
N GLU A 313 -15.37 3.09 27.60
CA GLU A 313 -16.53 3.10 28.50
C GLU A 313 -17.67 3.95 27.91
N LYS A 314 -17.35 5.11 27.31
CA LYS A 314 -18.33 5.94 26.60
C LYS A 314 -18.92 5.21 25.39
N PHE A 315 -18.12 4.44 24.65
CA PHE A 315 -18.60 3.64 23.53
C PHE A 315 -19.54 2.51 23.97
N VAL A 316 -19.21 1.77 25.02
CA VAL A 316 -20.09 0.71 25.56
C VAL A 316 -21.42 1.29 26.04
N LYS A 317 -21.42 2.45 26.72
CA LYS A 317 -22.66 3.16 27.10
C LYS A 317 -23.55 3.55 25.92
N ARG A 318 -23.01 3.59 24.70
CA ARG A 318 -23.73 3.86 23.45
C ARG A 318 -24.11 2.61 22.67
N GLY A 319 -23.92 1.42 23.24
CA GLY A 319 -24.33 0.14 22.65
C GLY A 319 -23.26 -0.57 21.82
N ILE A 320 -22.00 -0.11 21.86
CA ILE A 320 -20.87 -0.87 21.32
C ILE A 320 -20.68 -2.17 22.13
N LYS A 321 -20.35 -3.27 21.44
CA LYS A 321 -20.22 -4.61 22.04
C LYS A 321 -18.81 -5.18 22.00
N GLY A 322 -17.84 -4.45 21.46
CA GLY A 322 -16.46 -4.90 21.30
C GLY A 322 -15.55 -3.76 20.84
N ILE A 323 -14.25 -4.01 20.86
CA ILE A 323 -13.23 -3.16 20.26
C ILE A 323 -12.76 -3.86 19.00
N GLY A 324 -12.66 -3.15 17.88
CA GLY A 324 -12.17 -3.73 16.64
C GLY A 324 -12.56 -2.88 15.44
N GLU A 325 -11.79 -2.90 14.35
CA GLU A 325 -10.50 -3.61 14.21
C GLU A 325 -9.36 -2.76 14.78
N LEU A 326 -8.62 -3.24 15.79
CA LEU A 326 -7.37 -2.57 16.16
C LEU A 326 -6.35 -2.81 15.03
N ALA A 327 -6.17 -1.80 14.19
CA ALA A 327 -5.47 -1.92 12.94
C ALA A 327 -3.97 -2.20 13.08
N LYS A 328 -3.44 -2.88 12.07
CA LYS A 328 -2.03 -3.32 11.94
C LYS A 328 -0.97 -2.26 11.96
N PHE A 329 -1.35 -0.99 11.89
CA PHE A 329 -0.41 0.11 12.08
C PHE A 329 0.11 0.16 13.52
N TRP A 330 -0.65 -0.39 14.48
CA TRP A 330 -0.20 -0.56 15.85
C TRP A 330 0.96 -1.55 15.94
N GLY A 331 2.02 -1.20 16.66
CA GLY A 331 3.20 -2.04 16.79
C GLY A 331 4.09 -2.01 15.55
N LEU A 332 3.56 -1.58 14.40
CA LEU A 332 4.24 -1.61 13.10
C LEU A 332 4.75 -0.24 12.65
N THR A 333 3.91 0.80 12.67
CA THR A 333 4.23 2.13 12.13
C THR A 333 3.85 3.30 13.03
N ILE A 334 2.87 3.14 13.91
CA ILE A 334 2.42 4.20 14.82
C ILE A 334 3.54 4.54 15.80
N LYS A 335 3.83 5.84 15.94
CA LYS A 335 4.95 6.35 16.73
C LYS A 335 4.48 7.27 17.85
N ASP A 336 5.25 7.27 18.93
CA ASP A 336 5.13 8.25 20.01
C ASP A 336 5.80 9.59 19.64
N ALA A 337 5.68 10.59 20.53
CA ALA A 337 6.30 11.90 20.39
C ALA A 337 7.84 11.87 20.26
N SER A 338 8.50 10.77 20.64
CA SER A 338 9.95 10.58 20.45
C SER A 338 10.29 10.07 19.04
N GLY A 339 9.29 9.70 18.24
CA GLY A 339 9.44 9.11 16.92
C GLY A 339 9.69 7.60 16.93
N LYS A 340 9.54 6.94 18.09
CA LYS A 340 9.70 5.49 18.24
C LYS A 340 8.36 4.79 18.06
N VAL A 341 8.36 3.64 17.37
CA VAL A 341 7.15 2.82 17.21
C VAL A 341 6.66 2.35 18.58
N ILE A 342 5.37 2.53 18.86
CA ILE A 342 4.73 2.09 20.09
C ILE A 342 4.48 0.57 19.98
N PRO A 343 5.13 -0.26 20.83
CA PRO A 343 4.90 -1.71 20.85
C PRO A 343 3.44 -2.06 21.13
N VAL A 344 3.00 -3.25 20.70
CA VAL A 344 1.66 -3.75 21.06
C VAL A 344 1.56 -4.01 22.57
N ASP A 345 2.66 -4.43 23.20
CA ASP A 345 2.78 -4.72 24.63
C ASP A 345 3.33 -3.54 25.44
N ASP A 346 3.13 -2.30 24.95
CA ASP A 346 3.50 -1.11 25.71
C ASP A 346 2.71 -1.04 27.03
N PRO A 347 3.36 -0.94 28.21
CA PRO A 347 2.67 -0.95 29.50
C PRO A 347 1.62 0.15 29.67
N ARG A 348 1.73 1.26 28.92
CA ARG A 348 0.72 2.33 28.93
C ARG A 348 -0.65 1.84 28.43
N LEU A 349 -0.71 0.70 27.74
CA LEU A 349 -1.94 0.08 27.23
C LEU A 349 -2.57 -0.90 28.21
N ASP A 350 -1.88 -1.29 29.29
CA ASP A 350 -2.42 -2.23 30.26
C ASP A 350 -3.78 -1.79 30.83
N PRO A 351 -4.01 -0.50 31.17
CA PRO A 351 -5.33 -0.04 31.61
C PRO A 351 -6.42 -0.19 30.54
N PHE A 352 -6.07 -0.08 29.26
CA PHE A 352 -7.01 -0.23 28.15
C PHE A 352 -7.46 -1.68 28.01
N TRP A 353 -6.53 -2.63 28.05
CA TRP A 353 -6.83 -4.07 28.01
C TRP A 353 -7.63 -4.52 29.23
N ALA A 354 -7.26 -4.05 30.43
CA ALA A 354 -7.97 -4.36 31.66
C ALA A 354 -9.40 -3.81 31.66
N LYS A 355 -9.61 -2.61 31.13
CA LYS A 355 -10.94 -2.02 31.02
C LYS A 355 -11.84 -2.80 30.05
N ALA A 356 -11.31 -3.36 28.97
CA ALA A 356 -12.08 -4.25 28.10
C ALA A 356 -12.59 -5.51 28.85
N ALA A 357 -11.77 -6.11 29.73
CA ALA A 357 -12.20 -7.20 30.60
C ALA A 357 -13.27 -6.78 31.61
N GLU A 358 -13.09 -5.62 32.26
CA GLU A 358 -14.07 -5.07 33.22
C GLU A 358 -15.44 -4.84 32.56
N LEU A 359 -15.43 -4.30 31.34
CA LEU A 359 -16.64 -4.08 30.53
C LEU A 359 -17.19 -5.36 29.87
N GLN A 360 -16.48 -6.48 30.00
CA GLN A 360 -16.84 -7.78 29.43
C GLN A 360 -17.02 -7.74 27.91
N ILE A 361 -16.22 -6.94 27.20
CA ILE A 361 -16.23 -6.85 25.75
C ILE A 361 -14.95 -7.47 25.16
N PRO A 362 -15.02 -8.17 24.01
CA PRO A 362 -13.84 -8.68 23.33
C PRO A 362 -13.08 -7.58 22.58
N VAL A 363 -11.81 -7.84 22.32
CA VAL A 363 -10.91 -7.00 21.51
C VAL A 363 -10.49 -7.78 20.26
N LEU A 364 -10.97 -7.36 19.10
CA LEU A 364 -10.49 -7.86 17.80
C LEU A 364 -9.34 -6.98 17.30
N TRP A 365 -8.22 -7.61 16.97
CA TRP A 365 -7.02 -6.94 16.48
C TRP A 365 -6.47 -7.58 15.21
N HIS A 366 -5.66 -6.81 14.49
CA HIS A 366 -4.85 -7.26 13.37
C HIS A 366 -3.46 -6.70 13.58
N LEU A 367 -2.54 -7.49 14.11
CA LEU A 367 -1.23 -6.98 14.58
C LEU A 367 -0.06 -7.33 13.65
N VAL A 368 -0.26 -8.32 12.79
CA VAL A 368 0.77 -8.95 11.96
C VAL A 368 0.17 -9.17 10.58
N ASP A 369 1.00 -9.32 9.54
CA ASP A 369 0.60 -9.64 8.17
C ASP A 369 1.25 -11.00 7.74
N PRO A 370 0.90 -11.56 6.56
CA PRO A 370 1.47 -12.83 6.08
C PRO A 370 3.01 -12.86 6.08
N THR A 371 3.60 -14.01 6.38
CA THR A 371 5.08 -14.16 6.44
C THR A 371 5.81 -13.60 5.21
N PRO A 372 5.31 -13.78 3.97
CA PRO A 372 5.95 -13.24 2.78
C PRO A 372 6.08 -11.71 2.76
N PHE A 373 5.28 -10.96 3.53
CA PHE A 373 5.38 -9.49 3.61
C PHE A 373 6.63 -9.05 4.39
N PHE A 374 7.20 -9.94 5.20
CA PHE A 374 8.44 -9.74 5.96
C PHE A 374 9.65 -10.42 5.30
N GLN A 375 9.53 -10.83 4.03
CA GLN A 375 10.58 -11.48 3.24
C GLN A 375 10.95 -10.64 2.01
N PRO A 376 12.14 -10.85 1.42
CA PRO A 376 12.52 -10.13 0.20
C PRO A 376 11.48 -10.33 -0.91
N VAL A 377 11.12 -9.25 -1.60
CA VAL A 377 10.21 -9.32 -2.77
C VAL A 377 11.01 -9.76 -3.99
N ASN A 378 11.16 -11.07 -4.16
CA ASN A 378 11.92 -11.68 -5.24
C ASN A 378 11.25 -12.99 -5.71
N ARG A 379 11.92 -13.74 -6.60
CA ARG A 379 11.41 -15.00 -7.16
C ARG A 379 11.08 -16.11 -6.15
N PHE A 380 11.48 -15.97 -4.89
CA PHE A 380 11.22 -16.94 -3.82
C PHE A 380 10.08 -16.51 -2.89
N ASN A 381 9.48 -15.35 -3.14
CA ASN A 381 8.37 -14.82 -2.35
C ASN A 381 7.04 -15.22 -2.99
N GLU A 382 6.23 -16.02 -2.30
CA GLU A 382 4.96 -16.52 -2.84
C GLU A 382 3.90 -15.42 -3.06
N ARG A 383 4.09 -14.24 -2.43
CA ARG A 383 3.24 -13.06 -2.62
C ARG A 383 3.86 -12.04 -3.58
N TYR A 384 4.78 -12.46 -4.46
CA TYR A 384 5.47 -11.57 -5.40
C TYR A 384 4.52 -10.70 -6.25
N THR A 385 3.48 -11.30 -6.83
CA THR A 385 2.49 -10.60 -7.67
C THR A 385 1.67 -9.60 -6.86
N GLU A 386 1.25 -9.97 -5.66
CA GLU A 386 0.55 -9.09 -4.71
C GLU A 386 1.43 -7.90 -4.29
N LEU A 387 2.65 -8.16 -3.84
CA LEU A 387 3.59 -7.14 -3.35
C LEU A 387 4.11 -6.26 -4.48
N GLY A 388 4.18 -6.77 -5.72
CA GLY A 388 4.46 -5.96 -6.90
C GLY A 388 3.34 -4.95 -7.18
N ARG A 389 2.07 -5.34 -6.97
CA ARG A 389 0.90 -4.47 -7.15
C ARG A 389 0.66 -3.53 -5.97
N TYR A 390 0.99 -3.98 -4.77
CA TYR A 390 0.83 -3.24 -3.52
C TYR A 390 2.15 -3.15 -2.73
N PRO A 391 3.17 -2.43 -3.22
CA PRO A 391 4.50 -2.42 -2.59
C PRO A 391 4.53 -1.91 -1.14
N PHE A 392 3.55 -1.08 -0.77
CA PHE A 392 3.42 -0.56 0.60
C PHE A 392 3.10 -1.64 1.64
N ARG A 393 2.66 -2.84 1.21
CA ARG A 393 2.43 -4.00 2.08
C ARG A 393 3.72 -4.75 2.44
N SER A 394 4.86 -4.43 1.81
CA SER A 394 6.15 -5.06 2.16
C SER A 394 6.81 -4.34 3.34
N TYR A 395 7.08 -5.10 4.39
CA TYR A 395 7.81 -4.69 5.60
C TYR A 395 9.24 -5.22 5.63
N TYR A 396 9.69 -5.87 4.56
CA TYR A 396 11.09 -6.28 4.38
C TYR A 396 11.98 -5.07 4.02
N LYS A 397 12.08 -4.11 4.95
CA LYS A 397 12.96 -2.93 4.83
C LYS A 397 13.31 -2.35 6.21
N PRO A 398 14.40 -1.57 6.33
CA PRO A 398 14.77 -0.95 7.60
C PRO A 398 13.64 -0.08 8.18
N GLY A 399 13.49 -0.12 9.50
CA GLY A 399 12.53 0.70 10.24
C GLY A 399 11.23 -0.01 10.66
N PHE A 400 11.00 -1.24 10.21
CA PHE A 400 9.87 -2.08 10.66
C PHE A 400 10.33 -3.12 11.69
N PRO A 401 9.48 -3.46 12.67
CA PRO A 401 9.70 -4.62 13.51
C PRO A 401 9.65 -5.93 12.70
N THR A 402 10.31 -6.97 13.20
CA THR A 402 10.20 -8.30 12.59
C THR A 402 8.87 -8.96 12.95
N LYS A 403 8.40 -9.91 12.14
CA LYS A 403 7.23 -10.73 12.45
C LYS A 403 7.35 -11.42 13.82
N ALA A 404 8.53 -11.94 14.15
CA ALA A 404 8.80 -12.57 15.45
C ALA A 404 8.69 -11.58 16.62
N THR A 405 9.11 -10.32 16.42
CA THR A 405 8.94 -9.26 17.41
C THR A 405 7.45 -8.99 17.67
N LEU A 406 6.64 -8.82 16.61
CA LEU A 406 5.22 -8.54 16.76
C LEU A 406 4.47 -9.69 17.46
N PHE A 407 4.77 -10.94 17.08
CA PHE A 407 4.22 -12.10 17.77
C PHE A 407 4.63 -12.17 19.23
N LYS A 408 5.87 -11.81 19.56
CA LYS A 408 6.29 -11.77 20.97
C LYS A 408 5.53 -10.74 21.77
N GLN A 409 5.27 -9.56 21.20
CA GLN A 409 4.47 -8.52 21.83
C GLN A 409 3.02 -8.99 22.02
N GLN A 410 2.42 -9.62 21.00
CA GLN A 410 1.09 -10.23 21.10
C GLN A 410 1.03 -11.24 22.27
N GLU A 411 1.97 -12.18 22.35
CA GLU A 411 2.04 -13.16 23.44
C GLU A 411 2.15 -12.51 24.83
N ASN A 412 2.90 -11.41 24.95
CA ASN A 412 3.02 -10.67 26.21
C ASN A 412 1.68 -10.07 26.62
N VAL A 413 0.91 -9.49 25.70
CA VAL A 413 -0.44 -8.97 25.99
C VAL A 413 -1.37 -10.10 26.41
N LEU A 414 -1.41 -11.21 25.66
CA LEU A 414 -2.24 -12.37 26.00
C LEU A 414 -1.91 -12.92 27.40
N LYS A 415 -0.62 -13.01 27.73
CA LYS A 415 -0.13 -13.48 29.03
C LYS A 415 -0.53 -12.55 30.18
N ASN A 416 -0.37 -11.25 29.98
CA ASN A 416 -0.53 -10.25 31.06
C ASN A 416 -2.00 -9.91 31.31
N HIS A 417 -2.89 -10.21 30.36
CA HIS A 417 -4.32 -9.88 30.44
C HIS A 417 -5.23 -11.12 30.29
N PRO A 418 -5.10 -12.14 31.18
CA PRO A 418 -5.75 -13.44 31.01
C PRO A 418 -7.28 -13.42 31.13
N THR A 419 -7.87 -12.33 31.64
CA THR A 419 -9.32 -12.15 31.75
C THR A 419 -9.93 -11.40 30.57
N THR A 420 -9.10 -10.74 29.75
CA THR A 420 -9.54 -10.04 28.54
C THR A 420 -9.64 -11.02 27.38
N ILE A 421 -10.78 -11.04 26.68
CA ILE A 421 -10.95 -11.85 25.47
C ILE A 421 -10.37 -11.10 24.28
N PHE A 422 -9.42 -11.74 23.60
CA PHE A 422 -8.82 -11.21 22.38
C PHE A 422 -9.22 -12.07 21.19
N ILE A 423 -9.48 -11.45 20.05
CA ILE A 423 -9.77 -12.10 18.77
C ILE A 423 -8.67 -11.69 17.79
N GLY A 424 -7.82 -12.64 17.41
CA GLY A 424 -6.85 -12.43 16.32
C GLY A 424 -7.54 -12.47 14.97
N ALA A 425 -7.54 -11.36 14.26
CA ALA A 425 -8.00 -11.32 12.88
C ALA A 425 -7.23 -12.32 12.02
N HIS A 426 -7.92 -12.96 11.08
CA HIS A 426 -7.27 -13.77 10.05
C HIS A 426 -6.43 -14.93 10.62
N LEU A 427 -6.99 -15.70 11.56
CA LEU A 427 -6.26 -16.73 12.33
C LEU A 427 -5.05 -16.16 13.11
N GLY A 428 -5.10 -14.88 13.49
CA GLY A 428 -3.95 -14.17 14.07
C GLY A 428 -2.74 -14.13 13.11
N MET A 429 -2.98 -14.09 11.81
CA MET A 429 -1.98 -14.22 10.74
C MET A 429 -0.99 -15.37 10.90
N SER A 430 -1.51 -16.49 11.40
CA SER A 430 -0.78 -17.74 11.65
C SER A 430 -1.30 -18.91 10.82
N ALA A 431 -2.11 -18.65 9.78
CA ALA A 431 -2.63 -19.70 8.89
C ALA A 431 -1.53 -20.42 8.08
N ASP A 432 -0.37 -19.78 7.89
CA ASP A 432 0.84 -20.36 7.32
C ASP A 432 1.63 -21.23 8.33
N ASN A 433 1.29 -21.17 9.63
CA ASN A 433 1.90 -21.96 10.70
C ASN A 433 0.88 -22.36 11.78
N LEU A 434 0.01 -23.31 11.46
CA LEU A 434 -1.02 -23.80 12.39
C LEU A 434 -0.45 -24.45 13.66
N ASN A 435 0.81 -24.89 13.67
CA ASN A 435 1.47 -25.37 14.89
C ASN A 435 1.71 -24.24 15.90
N TYR A 436 2.10 -23.05 15.42
CA TYR A 436 2.23 -21.89 16.28
C TYR A 436 0.87 -21.43 16.83
N LEU A 437 -0.17 -21.40 15.99
CA LEU A 437 -1.51 -21.07 16.48
C LEU A 437 -2.04 -22.12 17.49
N SER A 438 -1.72 -23.40 17.29
CA SER A 438 -2.00 -24.46 18.27
C SER A 438 -1.34 -24.17 19.63
N TYR A 439 -0.08 -23.76 19.62
CA TYR A 439 0.64 -23.33 20.82
C TYR A 439 -0.05 -22.14 21.51
N LEU A 440 -0.50 -21.13 20.76
CA LEU A 440 -1.22 -19.99 21.31
C LEU A 440 -2.54 -20.40 21.98
N PHE A 441 -3.31 -21.28 21.36
CA PHE A 441 -4.56 -21.78 21.92
C PHE A 441 -4.38 -22.64 23.17
N ASP A 442 -3.35 -23.50 23.17
CA ASP A 442 -3.01 -24.36 24.31
C ASP A 442 -2.47 -23.54 25.50
N THR A 443 -1.83 -22.39 25.24
CA THR A 443 -1.18 -21.55 26.27
C THR A 443 -2.09 -20.46 26.82
N TYR A 444 -2.87 -19.80 25.97
CA TYR A 444 -3.63 -18.60 26.32
C TYR A 444 -5.13 -18.86 26.18
N PRO A 445 -5.85 -19.25 27.25
CA PRO A 445 -7.27 -19.64 27.15
C PRO A 445 -8.23 -18.50 26.76
N ASN A 446 -7.76 -17.27 26.79
CA ASN A 446 -8.50 -16.06 26.45
C ASN A 446 -8.38 -15.63 24.97
N TYR A 447 -7.62 -16.36 24.15
CA TYR A 447 -7.36 -16.02 22.75
C TYR A 447 -8.28 -16.73 21.73
N TYR A 448 -9.07 -16.00 20.98
CA TYR A 448 -9.89 -16.51 19.90
C TYR A 448 -9.31 -16.00 18.58
N VAL A 449 -9.75 -16.54 17.46
CA VAL A 449 -9.45 -15.99 16.13
C VAL A 449 -10.69 -16.03 15.26
N ASP A 450 -10.77 -15.13 14.29
CA ASP A 450 -11.69 -15.30 13.16
C ASP A 450 -11.00 -15.99 11.98
N CYS A 451 -11.78 -16.55 11.06
CA CYS A 451 -11.29 -17.26 9.87
C CYS A 451 -11.26 -16.45 8.57
N SER A 452 -11.32 -15.13 8.66
CA SER A 452 -11.40 -14.26 7.47
C SER A 452 -10.08 -14.18 6.70
N ALA A 453 -10.15 -13.88 5.40
CA ALA A 453 -9.02 -13.56 4.51
C ALA A 453 -7.83 -14.55 4.45
N VAL A 454 -7.96 -15.76 5.00
CA VAL A 454 -6.88 -16.78 5.04
C VAL A 454 -7.25 -18.10 4.37
N LEU A 455 -8.34 -18.13 3.61
CA LEU A 455 -8.78 -19.34 2.90
C LEU A 455 -7.73 -19.83 1.91
N GLY A 456 -6.95 -18.91 1.31
CA GLY A 456 -5.79 -19.23 0.47
C GLY A 456 -4.78 -20.12 1.19
N GLU A 457 -4.39 -19.76 2.42
CA GLU A 457 -3.48 -20.55 3.26
C GLU A 457 -4.09 -21.85 3.76
N LEU A 458 -5.34 -21.78 4.22
CA LEU A 458 -6.02 -22.90 4.86
C LEU A 458 -6.35 -24.00 3.86
N GLY A 459 -6.90 -23.63 2.71
CA GLY A 459 -7.39 -24.59 1.74
C GLY A 459 -6.33 -25.13 0.80
N ARG A 460 -5.09 -24.59 0.81
CA ARG A 460 -3.93 -25.26 0.20
C ARG A 460 -3.29 -26.34 1.11
N GLN A 461 -3.75 -26.45 2.36
CA GLN A 461 -3.34 -27.49 3.33
C GLN A 461 -4.55 -28.21 3.97
N PRO A 462 -5.53 -28.68 3.16
CA PRO A 462 -6.90 -29.00 3.63
C PRO A 462 -6.95 -30.05 4.75
N TYR A 463 -6.10 -31.08 4.70
CA TYR A 463 -6.07 -32.13 5.72
C TYR A 463 -5.59 -31.64 7.09
N THR A 464 -4.57 -30.79 7.12
CA THR A 464 -4.05 -30.18 8.36
C THR A 464 -5.08 -29.21 8.90
N THR A 465 -5.65 -28.37 8.03
CA THR A 465 -6.71 -27.43 8.39
C THR A 465 -7.91 -28.14 9.00
N ARG A 466 -8.42 -29.20 8.37
CA ARG A 466 -9.54 -29.99 8.90
C ARG A 466 -9.28 -30.48 10.32
N LYS A 467 -8.11 -31.10 10.55
CA LYS A 467 -7.72 -31.60 11.88
C LYS A 467 -7.61 -30.47 12.90
N PHE A 468 -7.04 -29.34 12.50
CA PHE A 468 -6.90 -28.15 13.34
C PHE A 468 -8.25 -27.59 13.76
N PHE A 469 -9.16 -27.39 12.80
CA PHE A 469 -10.52 -26.89 13.06
C PHE A 469 -11.32 -27.83 13.97
N ILE A 470 -11.17 -29.16 13.81
CA ILE A 470 -11.80 -30.15 14.71
C ILE A 470 -11.24 -30.03 16.14
N LYS A 471 -9.91 -29.94 16.29
CA LYS A 471 -9.25 -29.88 17.60
C LYS A 471 -9.57 -28.59 18.36
N TYR A 472 -9.56 -27.45 17.66
CA TYR A 472 -9.69 -26.11 18.25
C TYR A 472 -11.04 -25.44 17.95
N GLN A 473 -12.06 -26.25 17.69
CA GLN A 473 -13.40 -25.82 17.27
C GLN A 473 -14.04 -24.78 18.19
N ASP A 474 -13.70 -24.71 19.47
CA ASP A 474 -14.29 -23.77 20.44
C ASP A 474 -13.59 -22.40 20.48
N ARG A 475 -12.57 -22.18 19.64
CA ARG A 475 -11.72 -20.96 19.63
C ARG A 475 -11.69 -20.23 18.29
N ILE A 476 -12.42 -20.74 17.31
CA ILE A 476 -12.45 -20.21 15.93
C ILE A 476 -13.84 -19.64 15.67
N LEU A 477 -13.88 -18.41 15.16
CA LEU A 477 -15.09 -17.65 14.86
C LEU A 477 -15.21 -17.49 13.35
N PHE A 478 -16.42 -17.50 12.82
CA PHE A 478 -16.65 -17.10 11.44
C PHE A 478 -16.44 -15.58 11.29
N GLY A 479 -15.54 -15.20 10.41
CA GLY A 479 -15.35 -13.81 9.97
C GLY A 479 -15.11 -13.81 8.46
N SER A 480 -15.56 -12.76 7.77
CA SER A 480 -15.38 -12.67 6.31
C SER A 480 -14.32 -11.67 5.88
N ASP A 481 -14.05 -10.62 6.67
CA ASP A 481 -13.26 -9.44 6.26
C ASP A 481 -13.84 -8.83 4.96
N GLY A 482 -15.18 -8.78 4.92
CA GLY A 482 -15.93 -8.28 3.78
C GLY A 482 -15.99 -6.75 3.73
N GLY A 483 -16.48 -6.24 2.59
CA GLY A 483 -16.66 -4.80 2.33
C GLY A 483 -15.82 -4.31 1.15
N ALA A 484 -14.50 -4.22 1.31
CA ALA A 484 -13.59 -3.57 0.34
C ALA A 484 -13.52 -4.26 -1.03
N LEU A 485 -13.90 -5.54 -1.11
CA LEU A 485 -13.88 -6.34 -2.34
C LEU A 485 -15.22 -6.43 -3.06
N VAL A 486 -16.31 -5.97 -2.43
CA VAL A 486 -17.64 -6.01 -3.03
C VAL A 486 -17.66 -5.11 -4.28
N GLY A 487 -18.17 -5.65 -5.40
CA GLY A 487 -18.19 -4.99 -6.70
C GLY A 487 -16.90 -5.13 -7.53
N VAL A 488 -15.79 -5.57 -6.92
CA VAL A 488 -14.51 -5.70 -7.63
C VAL A 488 -14.45 -7.03 -8.38
N LYS A 489 -14.21 -7.00 -9.70
CA LYS A 489 -14.10 -8.20 -10.56
C LYS A 489 -15.24 -9.21 -10.40
N GLY A 490 -16.47 -8.73 -10.18
CA GLY A 490 -17.65 -9.59 -10.06
C GLY A 490 -17.79 -10.33 -8.72
N TRP A 491 -17.09 -9.89 -7.68
CA TRP A 491 -17.34 -10.33 -6.31
C TRP A 491 -18.58 -9.62 -5.75
N THR A 492 -19.68 -10.34 -5.57
CA THR A 492 -20.84 -9.86 -4.82
C THR A 492 -20.74 -10.27 -3.36
N VAL A 493 -21.59 -9.69 -2.49
CA VAL A 493 -21.69 -10.07 -1.08
C VAL A 493 -22.01 -11.57 -0.95
N GLU A 494 -22.97 -12.06 -1.74
CA GLU A 494 -23.37 -13.46 -1.73
C GLU A 494 -22.24 -14.37 -2.15
N LYS A 495 -21.58 -14.06 -3.28
CA LYS A 495 -20.46 -14.86 -3.78
C LYS A 495 -19.31 -14.93 -2.77
N PHE A 496 -19.07 -13.83 -2.06
CA PHE A 496 -18.04 -13.76 -1.03
C PHE A 496 -18.34 -14.77 0.09
N TYR A 497 -19.55 -14.78 0.64
CA TYR A 497 -19.97 -15.74 1.66
C TYR A 497 -20.05 -17.18 1.14
N GLN A 498 -20.59 -17.39 -0.06
CA GLN A 498 -20.70 -18.71 -0.68
C GLN A 498 -19.35 -19.39 -0.85
N SER A 499 -18.27 -18.63 -1.14
CA SER A 499 -16.91 -19.17 -1.16
C SER A 499 -16.44 -19.70 0.20
N TYR A 500 -16.80 -19.05 1.31
CA TYR A 500 -16.51 -19.58 2.64
C TYR A 500 -17.30 -20.86 2.92
N PHE A 501 -18.59 -20.90 2.55
CA PHE A 501 -19.42 -22.08 2.79
C PHE A 501 -19.00 -23.25 1.91
N GLU A 502 -18.65 -22.99 0.65
CA GLU A 502 -18.05 -23.98 -0.24
C GLU A 502 -16.77 -24.57 0.37
N PHE A 503 -15.91 -23.74 0.94
CA PHE A 503 -14.70 -24.19 1.62
C PHE A 503 -15.00 -25.04 2.86
N PHE A 504 -15.91 -24.60 3.74
CA PHE A 504 -16.16 -25.28 5.01
C PHE A 504 -17.05 -26.53 4.88
N GLU A 505 -18.03 -26.54 3.98
CA GLU A 505 -19.11 -27.55 3.95
C GLU A 505 -18.92 -28.64 2.88
N THR A 506 -17.88 -28.55 2.05
CA THR A 506 -17.70 -29.45 0.91
C THR A 506 -16.31 -30.07 0.87
N GLU A 507 -16.16 -31.08 0.01
CA GLU A 507 -14.87 -31.66 -0.40
C GLU A 507 -14.49 -31.16 -1.80
N ASN A 508 -15.06 -30.04 -2.26
CA ASN A 508 -14.83 -29.55 -3.62
C ASN A 508 -13.34 -29.29 -3.85
N GLU A 509 -12.85 -29.69 -5.02
CA GLU A 509 -11.47 -29.56 -5.40
C GLU A 509 -11.26 -28.35 -6.32
N TYR A 510 -10.08 -27.74 -6.24
CA TYR A 510 -9.64 -26.72 -7.18
C TYR A 510 -10.60 -25.50 -7.28
N ILE A 511 -11.04 -24.98 -6.13
CA ILE A 511 -11.97 -23.85 -6.06
C ILE A 511 -11.24 -22.51 -5.87
N ASP A 512 -11.90 -21.44 -6.30
CA ASP A 512 -11.50 -20.06 -5.99
C ASP A 512 -11.88 -19.70 -4.56
N TYR A 513 -11.02 -18.93 -3.90
CA TYR A 513 -11.30 -18.34 -2.60
C TYR A 513 -11.70 -16.85 -2.72
N PRO A 514 -12.31 -16.25 -1.68
CA PRO A 514 -12.77 -14.87 -1.71
C PRO A 514 -11.68 -13.90 -2.18
N GLY A 515 -12.00 -13.03 -3.15
CA GLY A 515 -11.05 -12.04 -3.68
C GLY A 515 -10.02 -12.57 -4.69
N GLN A 516 -10.06 -13.86 -5.07
CA GLN A 516 -9.24 -14.40 -6.17
C GLN A 516 -9.42 -13.56 -7.43
N GLY A 517 -8.32 -13.28 -8.12
CA GLY A 517 -8.30 -12.40 -9.29
C GLY A 517 -8.27 -10.91 -8.95
N ALA A 518 -8.88 -10.48 -7.85
CA ALA A 518 -8.98 -9.06 -7.49
C ALA A 518 -7.69 -8.52 -6.86
N ILE A 519 -7.24 -9.16 -5.78
CA ILE A 519 -6.02 -8.81 -5.03
C ILE A 519 -4.86 -9.76 -5.37
N ASN A 520 -5.17 -11.00 -5.82
CA ASN A 520 -4.21 -12.09 -6.06
C ASN A 520 -3.32 -12.35 -4.84
N GLN A 521 -3.92 -12.83 -3.75
CA GLN A 521 -3.24 -13.27 -2.53
C GLN A 521 -2.54 -14.64 -2.71
N GLY A 522 -1.88 -14.82 -3.86
CA GLY A 522 -1.38 -16.10 -4.35
C GLY A 522 -2.14 -16.60 -5.58
N ASP A 523 -1.40 -17.26 -6.48
CA ASP A 523 -1.91 -17.82 -7.74
C ASP A 523 -2.20 -19.34 -7.63
N TRP A 524 -2.70 -19.79 -6.48
CA TRP A 524 -3.09 -21.17 -6.23
C TRP A 524 -4.61 -21.31 -6.05
N LYS A 525 -5.12 -22.52 -6.25
CA LYS A 525 -6.50 -22.90 -5.89
C LYS A 525 -6.51 -23.60 -4.54
N ILE A 526 -7.70 -23.74 -3.97
CA ILE A 526 -7.90 -24.36 -2.67
C ILE A 526 -8.88 -25.54 -2.74
N TYR A 527 -9.00 -26.27 -1.64
CA TYR A 527 -9.83 -27.47 -1.51
C TYR A 527 -10.73 -27.34 -0.28
N GLY A 528 -11.98 -27.79 -0.40
CA GLY A 528 -12.92 -27.83 0.72
C GLY A 528 -12.47 -28.79 1.82
N ILE A 529 -12.88 -28.50 3.06
CA ILE A 529 -12.48 -29.26 4.26
C ILE A 529 -13.61 -30.03 4.93
N ASN A 530 -14.84 -29.94 4.41
CA ASN A 530 -16.03 -30.75 4.79
C ASN A 530 -16.27 -30.91 6.30
N LEU A 531 -16.25 -29.82 7.07
CA LEU A 531 -16.36 -29.83 8.53
C LEU A 531 -17.63 -30.54 9.00
N PRO A 532 -17.56 -31.33 10.09
CA PRO A 532 -18.76 -31.92 10.71
C PRO A 532 -19.76 -30.87 11.19
N ASP A 533 -21.03 -31.23 11.19
CA ASP A 533 -22.18 -30.37 11.55
C ASP A 533 -22.02 -29.64 12.88
N GLU A 534 -21.62 -30.35 13.94
CA GLU A 534 -21.40 -29.74 15.26
C GLU A 534 -20.32 -28.64 15.23
N ILE A 535 -19.28 -28.83 14.43
CA ILE A 535 -18.17 -27.88 14.29
C ILE A 535 -18.59 -26.67 13.45
N LEU A 536 -19.37 -26.91 12.38
CA LEU A 536 -19.96 -25.82 11.59
C LEU A 536 -20.82 -24.90 12.46
N GLU A 537 -21.72 -25.44 13.29
CA GLU A 537 -22.54 -24.64 14.20
C GLU A 537 -21.70 -23.80 15.17
N LYS A 538 -20.60 -24.37 15.69
CA LYS A 538 -19.70 -23.66 16.61
C LYS A 538 -19.02 -22.47 15.94
N ILE A 539 -18.42 -22.70 14.79
CA ILE A 539 -17.70 -21.66 14.04
C ILE A 539 -18.69 -20.61 13.52
N TYR A 540 -19.82 -21.06 12.98
CA TYR A 540 -20.79 -20.17 12.35
C TYR A 540 -21.48 -19.25 13.36
N TYR A 541 -21.79 -19.71 14.57
CA TYR A 541 -22.48 -18.83 15.52
C TYR A 541 -22.25 -19.11 17.01
N LYS A 542 -22.18 -20.38 17.47
CA LYS A 542 -22.19 -20.64 18.94
C LYS A 542 -20.99 -20.03 19.67
N ASN A 543 -19.81 -20.02 19.03
CA ASN A 543 -18.62 -19.40 19.62
C ASN A 543 -18.78 -17.88 19.73
N ALA A 544 -19.34 -17.23 18.70
CA ALA A 544 -19.61 -15.80 18.71
C ALA A 544 -20.64 -15.45 19.80
N GLU A 545 -21.73 -16.22 19.89
CA GLU A 545 -22.75 -16.01 20.94
C GLU A 545 -22.15 -16.13 22.35
N LYS A 546 -21.27 -17.12 22.57
CA LYS A 546 -20.59 -17.33 23.85
C LYS A 546 -19.75 -16.13 24.29
N ILE A 547 -19.09 -15.43 23.37
CA ILE A 547 -18.17 -14.33 23.72
C ILE A 547 -18.83 -12.95 23.65
N LEU A 548 -19.92 -12.80 22.88
CA LEU A 548 -20.62 -11.52 22.69
C LEU A 548 -21.85 -11.36 23.59
N PHE A 549 -22.56 -12.45 23.87
CA PHE A 549 -23.88 -12.42 24.51
C PHE A 549 -23.92 -13.21 25.82
N LYS A 550 -22.81 -13.29 26.57
CA LYS A 550 -22.81 -13.91 27.91
C LYS A 550 -24.05 -13.46 28.67
N SER A 551 -24.92 -14.40 29.03
CA SER A 551 -26.06 -14.12 29.89
C SER A 551 -25.52 -13.51 31.17
N SER A 552 -25.90 -12.27 31.47
CA SER A 552 -25.80 -11.70 32.81
C SER A 552 -26.53 -12.69 33.73
N SER A 553 -25.75 -13.52 34.42
CA SER A 553 -26.28 -14.34 35.49
C SER A 553 -26.51 -13.34 36.62
N ASN A 554 -27.73 -12.82 36.69
CA ASN A 554 -28.20 -11.97 37.77
C ASN A 554 -28.07 -12.65 39.12
#